data_AF-A0AAW8K8N7-F1
#
_entry.id   AF-A0AAW8K8N7-F1
#
_cell.length_a   1.000
_cell.length_b   1.000
_cell.length_c   1.000
_cell.angle_alpha   90.00
_cell.angle_beta   90.00
_cell.angle_gamma   90.00
#
_symmetry.space_group_name_H-M   'P 1'
#
loop_
_entity.id
_entity.type
_entity.pdbx_description
1 polymer ?
#
loop_
_entity_poly.entity_id
_entity_poly.type
_entity_poly.pdbx_seq_one_letter_code
_entity_poly.pdbx_strand_id
1 'polypeptide(L)' 'HGANIVTHSTTKWADGHATAVGGMVIEGGNFDWEKYADKYPGMIEPDESYHGLKFYEKFGNTAFCVKLRAQMLRDLGCTM' A
#
# COMPACT_ATOMS: atom_id res chain seq x y z
N HIS A 1 19.04 -6.44 4.14
CA HIS A 1 18.23 -6.56 2.90
C HIS A 1 17.35 -5.35 2.59
N GLY A 2 16.99 -4.47 3.54
CA GLY A 2 16.67 -3.04 3.27
C GLY A 2 15.49 -2.70 2.35
N ALA A 3 14.72 -3.68 1.87
CA ALA A 3 13.56 -3.43 1.02
C ALA A 3 12.49 -2.61 1.75
N ASN A 4 11.83 -1.72 1.01
CA ASN A 4 10.78 -0.85 1.53
C ASN A 4 9.39 -1.45 1.36
N ILE A 5 9.14 -2.05 0.20
CA ILE A 5 7.90 -2.75 -0.14
C ILE A 5 8.26 -4.14 -0.69
N VAL A 6 7.54 -5.15 -0.24
CA VAL A 6 7.65 -6.52 -0.75
C VAL A 6 6.29 -6.96 -1.29
N THR A 7 6.30 -7.61 -2.45
CA THR A 7 5.09 -8.18 -3.05
C THR A 7 5.22 -9.69 -3.17
N HIS A 8 4.12 -10.38 -2.89
CA HIS A 8 4.00 -11.83 -3.06
C HIS A 8 2.79 -12.16 -3.91
N SER A 9 2.97 -13.13 -4.81
CA SER A 9 1.85 -13.89 -5.36
C SER A 9 1.59 -15.04 -4.40
N THR A 10 0.51 -14.93 -3.63
CA THR A 10 0.19 -15.94 -2.62
C THR A 10 -0.32 -17.22 -3.28
N THR A 11 -0.82 -17.17 -4.51
CA THR A 11 -1.15 -18.34 -5.35
C THR A 11 -0.02 -19.37 -5.46
N LYS A 12 1.23 -18.93 -5.33
CA LYS A 12 2.40 -19.80 -5.52
C LYS A 12 2.64 -20.61 -4.26
N TRP A 13 3.85 -20.53 -3.71
CA TRP A 13 4.25 -21.33 -2.56
C TRP A 13 3.51 -21.00 -1.27
N ALA A 14 2.83 -19.85 -1.16
CA ALA A 14 2.08 -19.52 0.05
C ALA A 14 0.74 -20.27 0.13
N ASP A 15 0.02 -20.42 -0.99
CA ASP A 15 -1.10 -21.36 -1.14
C ASP A 15 -0.59 -22.80 -1.18
N GLY A 16 0.45 -23.05 -1.97
CA GLY A 16 1.20 -24.31 -2.01
C GLY A 16 0.49 -25.47 -2.71
N HIS A 17 -0.77 -25.30 -3.10
CA HIS A 17 -1.62 -26.38 -3.64
C HIS A 17 -2.36 -25.99 -4.92
N ALA A 18 -2.11 -24.79 -5.45
CA ALA A 18 -2.80 -24.19 -6.59
C ALA A 18 -4.33 -24.12 -6.41
N THR A 19 -4.80 -23.95 -5.17
CA THR A 19 -6.23 -23.98 -4.83
C THR A 19 -6.87 -22.60 -4.72
N ALA A 20 -6.10 -21.59 -4.35
CA ALA A 20 -6.57 -20.22 -4.21
C ALA A 20 -5.66 -19.24 -4.95
N VAL A 21 -6.27 -18.25 -5.59
CA VAL A 21 -5.55 -17.13 -6.22
C VAL A 21 -5.47 -15.99 -5.22
N GLY A 22 -4.29 -15.38 -5.07
CA GLY A 22 -4.15 -14.19 -4.25
C GLY A 22 -2.82 -13.47 -4.43
N GLY A 23 -2.76 -12.29 -3.80
CA GLY A 23 -1.56 -11.47 -3.70
C GLY A 23 -1.45 -10.82 -2.34
N MET A 24 -0.24 -10.43 -1.97
CA MET A 24 0.03 -9.72 -0.73
C MET A 24 1.07 -8.64 -0.97
N VAL A 25 0.83 -7.45 -0.41
CA VAL A 25 1.78 -6.34 -0.37
C VAL A 25 2.14 -6.09 1.08
N ILE A 26 3.43 -6.01 1.37
CA ILE A 26 4.00 -5.79 2.70
C ILE A 26 4.77 -4.48 2.67
N GLU A 27 4.41 -3.54 3.55
CA GLU A 27 5.15 -2.31 3.80
C GLU A 27 6.11 -2.52 4.98
N GLY A 28 7.40 -2.21 4.77
CA GLY A 28 8.43 -2.35 5.79
C GLY A 28 8.50 -1.21 6.80
N GLY A 29 7.80 -0.09 6.56
CA GLY A 29 7.75 1.07 7.46
C GLY A 29 9.08 1.79 7.65
N ASN A 30 10.03 1.58 6.75
CA ASN A 30 11.41 2.10 6.80
C ASN A 30 11.72 3.08 5.66
N PHE A 31 10.70 3.51 4.92
CA PHE A 31 10.83 4.49 3.85
C PHE A 31 10.30 5.83 4.32
N ASP A 32 11.16 6.85 4.24
CA ASP A 32 10.81 8.24 4.54
C ASP A 32 10.14 8.85 3.30
N TRP A 33 8.81 8.90 3.33
CA TRP A 33 8.02 9.44 2.23
C TRP A 33 8.15 10.97 2.12
N GLU A 34 8.38 11.67 3.23
CA GLU A 34 8.54 13.14 3.27
C GLU A 34 9.82 13.59 2.58
N LYS A 35 10.92 12.85 2.80
CA LYS A 35 12.21 13.13 2.15
C LYS A 35 12.14 13.15 0.62
N TYR A 36 11.15 12.47 0.03
CA TYR A 36 10.95 12.36 -1.41
C TYR A 36 9.56 12.86 -1.83
N ALA A 37 9.05 13.90 -1.16
CA ALA A 37 7.73 14.47 -1.44
C ALA A 37 7.56 14.92 -2.90
N ASP A 38 8.63 15.39 -3.54
CA ASP A 38 8.67 15.77 -4.96
C ASP A 38 8.43 14.58 -5.90
N LYS A 39 8.84 13.37 -5.51
CA LYS A 39 8.68 12.15 -6.29
C LYS A 39 7.38 11.41 -6.00
N TYR A 40 6.89 11.48 -4.77
CA TYR A 40 5.70 10.77 -4.31
C TYR A 40 4.66 11.73 -3.73
N PRO A 41 4.21 12.75 -4.47
CA PRO A 41 3.29 13.76 -3.95
C PRO A 41 1.98 13.13 -3.45
N GLY A 42 1.53 12.03 -4.06
CA GLY A 42 0.33 11.34 -3.59
C GLY A 42 0.42 10.80 -2.15
N MET A 43 1.61 10.60 -1.58
CA MET A 43 1.73 10.14 -0.19
C MET A 43 1.66 11.30 0.83
N ILE A 44 2.02 12.51 0.40
CA ILE A 44 2.24 13.67 1.29
C ILE A 44 1.16 14.73 1.12
N GLU A 45 0.68 14.92 -0.10
CA GLU A 45 -0.34 15.90 -0.44
C GLU A 45 -1.76 15.43 -0.05
N PRO A 46 -2.69 16.37 0.17
CA PRO A 46 -4.09 16.07 0.43
C PRO A 46 -4.71 15.24 -0.70
N ASP A 47 -5.32 14.10 -0.36
CA ASP A 47 -6.06 13.29 -1.33
C ASP A 47 -7.54 13.70 -1.35
N GLU A 48 -7.97 14.35 -2.43
CA GLU A 48 -9.36 14.81 -2.62
C GLU A 48 -10.36 13.65 -2.57
N SER A 49 -9.98 12.45 -3.03
CA SER A 49 -10.84 11.26 -3.02
C SER A 49 -11.14 10.79 -1.59
N TYR A 50 -10.33 11.21 -0.63
CA TYR A 50 -10.44 10.93 0.79
C TYR A 50 -10.58 12.22 1.64
N HIS A 51 -11.33 13.21 1.15
CA HIS A 51 -11.66 14.45 1.89
C HIS A 51 -10.44 15.28 2.31
N GLY A 52 -9.41 15.32 1.45
CA GLY A 52 -8.16 16.06 1.72
C GLY A 52 -7.25 15.36 2.72
N LEU A 53 -7.44 14.06 2.96
CA LEU A 53 -6.61 13.29 3.87
C LEU A 53 -5.17 13.20 3.35
N LYS A 54 -4.21 13.56 4.18
CA LYS A 54 -2.79 13.33 3.95
C LYS A 54 -2.38 12.01 4.58
N PHE A 55 -2.14 10.99 3.75
CA PHE A 55 -1.95 9.62 4.23
C PHE A 55 -0.70 9.45 5.10
N TYR A 56 0.45 9.99 4.67
CA TYR A 56 1.68 9.84 5.45
C TYR A 56 1.64 10.62 6.76
N GLU A 57 1.12 11.85 6.75
CA GLU A 57 0.91 12.64 7.97
C GLU A 57 0.04 11.89 8.99
N LYS A 58 -1.03 11.23 8.53
CA LYS A 58 -1.98 10.56 9.41
C LYS A 58 -1.52 9.19 9.92
N PHE A 59 -0.87 8.40 9.07
CA PHE A 59 -0.61 6.97 9.32
C PHE A 59 0.88 6.62 9.39
N GLY A 60 1.77 7.59 9.14
CA GLY A 60 3.23 7.43 9.22
C GLY A 60 3.72 6.21 8.45
N ASN A 61 4.42 5.33 9.14
CA ASN A 61 5.10 4.16 8.55
C ASN A 61 4.17 3.06 8.01
N THR A 62 2.85 3.21 8.13
CA THR A 62 1.85 2.28 7.56
C THR A 62 1.00 2.93 6.47
N ALA A 63 1.34 4.16 6.09
CA ALA A 63 0.54 4.98 5.21
C ALA A 63 0.37 4.37 3.81
N PHE A 64 1.39 3.70 3.26
CA PHE A 64 1.29 3.15 1.92
C PHE A 64 0.28 2.01 1.87
N CYS A 65 0.34 1.05 2.80
CA CYS A 65 -0.63 -0.04 2.85
C CYS A 65 -2.05 0.47 3.13
N VAL A 66 -2.20 1.48 4.00
CA VAL A 66 -3.52 2.11 4.26
C VAL A 66 -4.06 2.77 3.01
N LYS A 67 -3.24 3.57 2.30
CA LYS A 67 -3.64 4.23 1.06
C LYS A 67 -3.99 3.23 -0.04
N LEU A 68 -3.12 2.24 -0.26
CA LEU A 68 -3.32 1.18 -1.24
C LEU A 68 -4.67 0.49 -1.02
N ARG A 69 -4.95 0.06 0.22
CA ARG A 69 -6.22 -0.60 0.56
C ARG A 69 -7.41 0.35 0.35
N ALA A 70 -7.30 1.58 0.84
CA ALA A 70 -8.36 2.58 0.79
C ALA A 70 -8.79 2.87 -0.66
N GLN A 71 -7.84 3.20 -1.53
CA GLN A 71 -8.12 3.52 -2.93
C GLN A 71 -8.52 2.27 -3.73
N MET A 72 -7.78 1.16 -3.61
CA MET A 72 -8.06 -0.05 -4.40
C MET A 72 -9.43 -0.64 -4.08
N LEU A 73 -9.84 -0.67 -2.80
CA LEU A 73 -11.17 -1.14 -2.43
C LEU A 73 -12.27 -0.25 -3.01
N ARG A 74 -12.08 1.07 -3.04
CA ARG A 74 -13.04 2.00 -3.61
C ARG A 74 -13.16 1.84 -5.13
N ASP A 75 -12.03 1.69 -5.81
CA ASP A 75 -11.98 1.72 -7.28
C ASP A 75 -12.41 0.39 -7.90
N LEU A 76 -12.01 -0.73 -7.30
CA LEU A 76 -12.26 -2.06 -7.86
C LEU A 76 -13.44 -2.76 -7.19
N GLY A 77 -13.82 -2.37 -5.96
CA GLY A 77 -14.95 -2.92 -5.23
C GLY A 77 -14.83 -4.41 -4.84
N CYS A 78 -13.84 -5.15 -5.36
CA CYS A 78 -13.72 -6.59 -5.17
C CYS A 78 -13.43 -6.92 -3.70
N THR A 79 -14.17 -7.91 -3.16
CA THR A 79 -13.71 -8.69 -2.02
C THR A 79 -12.55 -9.58 -2.48
N MET A 80 -11.41 -9.50 -1.79
CA MET A 80 -10.41 -10.59 -1.84
C MET A 80 -10.99 -11.88 -1.28
#